data_AF-A0A661RQ15-F1
#
_entry.id   AF-A0A661RQ15-F1
#
_cell.length_a   1.000
_cell.length_b   1.000
_cell.length_c   1.000
_cell.angle_alpha   90.00
_cell.angle_beta   90.00
_cell.angle_gamma   90.00
#
_symmetry.space_group_name_H-M   'P 1'
#
loop_
_entity.id
_entity.type
_entity.pdbx_description
1 polymer ?
#
loop_
_entity_poly.entity_id
_entity_poly.type
_entity_poly.pdbx_seq_one_letter_code
_entity_poly.pdbx_strand_id
1 'polypeptide(L)' 'MIIIDLATFFSETAKLSDLSTYIKKALEQADEGNEIVLTGRAPVWLYLAVAHALHGKAKKLIYRSPVTGDVVIFDHN' A
#
# COMPACT_ATOMS: atom_id res chain seq x y z
N MET A 1 0.14 13.22 -4.84
CA MET A 1 0.53 12.22 -3.82
C MET A 1 -0.74 11.67 -3.19
N ILE A 2 -0.91 10.35 -3.17
CA ILE A 2 -2.08 9.67 -2.62
C ILE A 2 -1.65 8.88 -1.38
N ILE A 3 -2.46 8.93 -0.32
CA ILE A 3 -2.22 8.17 0.91
C ILE A 3 -3.21 7.02 0.96
N ILE A 4 -2.70 5.80 1.10
CA ILE A 4 -3.48 4.58 1.24
C ILE A 4 -3.25 4.02 2.64
N ASP A 5 -4.28 4.07 3.47
CA ASP A 5 -4.28 3.49 4.82
C ASP A 5 -4.81 2.04 4.78
N LEU A 6 -3.91 1.07 4.89
CA LEU A 6 -4.23 -0.35 4.84
C LEU A 6 -5.09 -0.79 6.03
N ALA A 7 -5.11 -0.06 7.14
CA ALA A 7 -5.95 -0.39 8.29
C ALA A 7 -7.45 -0.27 7.96
N THR A 8 -7.80 0.46 6.90
CA THR A 8 -9.19 0.63 6.44
C THR A 8 -9.67 -0.52 5.54
N PHE A 9 -8.78 -1.43 5.13
CA PHE A 9 -9.11 -2.45 4.12
C PHE A 9 -9.84 -3.66 4.71
N PHE A 10 -9.71 -3.84 6.01
CA PHE A 10 -10.28 -4.91 6.83
C PHE A 10 -10.74 -4.33 8.17
N SER A 11 -11.48 -5.12 8.96
CA SER A 11 -12.00 -4.67 10.25
C SER A 11 -10.96 -4.83 11.37
N GLU A 12 -10.86 -6.04 11.92
CA GLU A 12 -9.98 -6.33 13.05
C GLU A 12 -8.73 -7.08 12.59
N THR A 13 -8.92 -8.19 11.89
CA THR A 13 -7.85 -9.05 11.39
C THR A 13 -7.96 -9.20 9.88
N ALA A 14 -6.90 -8.85 9.17
CA ALA A 14 -6.81 -9.09 7.73
C ALA A 14 -6.79 -10.59 7.44
N LYS A 15 -7.54 -11.04 6.44
CA LYS A 15 -7.62 -12.46 6.06
C LYS A 15 -6.89 -12.69 4.75
N LEU A 16 -6.06 -13.74 4.69
CA LEU A 16 -5.35 -14.08 3.47
C LEU A 16 -6.31 -14.46 2.32
N SER A 17 -7.48 -15.03 2.64
CA SER A 17 -8.55 -15.32 1.67
C SER A 17 -9.03 -14.09 0.90
N ASP A 18 -8.89 -12.91 1.49
CA ASP A 18 -9.42 -11.65 0.96
C ASP A 18 -8.32 -10.84 0.25
N LEU A 19 -7.12 -11.41 0.09
CA LEU A 19 -5.94 -10.72 -0.45
C LEU A 19 -6.21 -10.06 -1.80
N SER A 20 -6.89 -10.76 -2.71
CA SER A 20 -7.25 -10.22 -4.03
C SER A 20 -8.12 -8.96 -3.91
N THR A 21 -9.03 -8.91 -2.95
CA THR A 21 -9.87 -7.74 -2.67
C THR A 21 -9.05 -6.57 -2.15
N TYR A 22 -8.10 -6.83 -1.25
CA TYR A 22 -7.22 -5.79 -0.72
C TYR A 22 -6.32 -5.19 -1.80
N ILE A 23 -5.73 -6.03 -2.66
CA ILE A 23 -4.92 -5.57 -3.79
C ILE A 23 -5.75 -4.72 -4.74
N LYS A 24 -6.96 -5.18 -5.08
CA LYS A 24 -7.88 -4.43 -5.95
C LYS A 24 -8.18 -3.04 -5.38
N LYS A 25 -8.52 -2.94 -4.09
CA LYS A 25 -8.76 -1.64 -3.42
C LYS A 25 -7.55 -0.71 -3.50
N ALA A 26 -6.33 -1.23 -3.28
CA ALA A 26 -5.11 -0.42 -3.38
C ALA A 26 -4.88 0.09 -4.80
N LEU A 27 -5.04 -0.77 -5.82
CA LEU A 27 -4.86 -0.39 -7.22
C LEU A 27 -5.90 0.64 -7.67
N GLU A 28 -7.15 0.50 -7.23
CA GLU A 28 -8.22 1.47 -7.51
C GLU A 28 -7.95 2.83 -6.85
N GLN A 29 -7.44 2.85 -5.61
CA GLN A 29 -7.10 4.09 -4.92
C GLN A 29 -5.84 4.77 -5.46
N ALA A 30 -4.86 3.99 -5.93
CA ALA A 30 -3.58 4.52 -6.41
C ALA A 30 -3.70 5.29 -7.73
N ASP A 31 -4.65 4.91 -8.58
CA ASP A 31 -4.74 5.38 -9.97
C ASP A 31 -3.38 5.28 -10.71
N GLU A 32 -3.21 5.81 -11.91
CA GLU A 32 -2.00 5.61 -12.71
C GLU A 32 -0.94 6.71 -12.55
N GLY A 33 0.33 6.31 -12.35
CA GLY A 33 1.48 7.23 -12.39
C GLY A 33 1.62 8.14 -11.15
N ASN A 34 0.86 7.90 -10.09
CA ASN A 34 0.92 8.70 -8.87
C ASN A 34 2.08 8.30 -7.94
N GLU A 35 2.45 9.23 -7.07
CA GLU A 35 3.27 8.94 -5.88
C GLU A 35 2.35 8.46 -4.77
N ILE A 36 2.65 7.28 -4.24
CA ILE A 36 1.82 6.61 -3.25
C ILE A 36 2.54 6.54 -1.91
N VAL A 37 1.80 6.83 -0.84
CA VAL A 37 2.22 6.59 0.54
C VAL A 37 1.34 5.48 1.12
N LEU A 38 1.94 4.33 1.45
CA LEU A 38 1.30 3.27 2.23
C LEU A 38 1.52 3.51 3.72
N THR A 39 0.44 3.41 4.49
CA THR A 39 0.44 3.56 5.96
C THR A 39 -0.61 2.64 6.59
N GLY A 40 -0.72 2.70 7.92
CA GLY A 40 -1.73 2.00 8.68
C GLY A 40 -1.25 0.74 9.38
N ARG A 41 -1.99 0.29 10.39
CA ARG A 41 -1.76 -1.03 11.00
C ARG A 41 -2.17 -2.12 10.00
N ALA A 42 -1.23 -2.95 9.58
CA ALA A 42 -1.52 -4.11 8.73
C ALA A 42 -0.41 -5.15 8.89
N PRO A 43 -0.71 -6.44 8.66
CA PRO A 43 0.32 -7.47 8.71
C PRO A 43 1.32 -7.28 7.57
N VAL A 44 2.57 -7.71 7.83
CA VAL A 44 3.68 -7.55 6.88
C VAL A 44 3.36 -8.14 5.50
N TRP A 45 2.70 -9.30 5.45
CA TRP A 45 2.34 -9.94 4.17
C TRP A 45 1.41 -9.08 3.32
N LEU A 46 0.54 -8.26 3.93
CA LEU A 46 -0.36 -7.38 3.19
C LEU A 46 0.41 -6.20 2.57
N TYR A 47 1.33 -5.62 3.34
CA TYR A 47 2.25 -4.61 2.84
C TYR A 47 3.07 -5.12 1.65
N LEU A 48 3.67 -6.31 1.76
CA LEU A 48 4.48 -6.89 0.69
C LEU A 48 3.66 -7.10 -0.60
N ALA A 49 2.47 -7.69 -0.47
CA ALA A 49 1.62 -7.96 -1.62
C ALA A 49 1.09 -6.69 -2.30
N VAL A 50 0.64 -5.70 -1.51
CA VAL A 50 0.15 -4.43 -2.04
C VAL A 50 1.30 -3.62 -2.65
N ALA A 51 2.45 -3.54 -2.00
CA ALA A 51 3.61 -2.84 -2.55
C ALA A 51 4.08 -3.43 -3.88
N HIS A 52 4.10 -4.77 -3.99
CA HIS A 52 4.43 -5.45 -5.25
C HIS A 52 3.42 -5.11 -6.35
N ALA A 53 2.12 -5.17 -6.06
CA ALA A 53 1.08 -4.83 -7.04
C ALA A 53 1.15 -3.36 -7.49
N LEU A 54 1.48 -2.45 -6.59
CA LEU A 54 1.61 -1.02 -6.89
C LEU A 54 2.86 -0.67 -7.70
N HIS A 55 3.89 -1.53 -7.75
CA HIS A 55 5.11 -1.27 -8.51
C HIS A 55 4.86 -1.04 -10.00
N GLY A 56 3.89 -1.75 -10.59
CA GLY A 56 3.50 -1.56 -11.99
C GLY A 56 2.52 -0.41 -12.23
N LYS A 57 2.13 0.34 -11.19
CA LYS A 57 1.04 1.31 -11.24
C LYS A 57 1.45 2.71 -10.76
N ALA A 58 2.28 2.77 -9.71
CA ALA A 58 2.78 4.00 -9.12
C ALA A 58 4.17 4.37 -9.67
N LYS A 59 4.47 5.66 -9.82
CA LYS A 59 5.82 6.11 -10.19
C LYS A 59 6.80 6.09 -9.00
N LYS A 60 6.28 6.19 -7.78
CA LYS A 60 7.04 6.16 -6.53
C LYS A 60 6.16 5.60 -5.41
N LEU A 61 6.74 4.77 -4.55
CA LEU A 61 6.06 4.23 -3.38
C LEU A 61 6.86 4.51 -2.11
N ILE A 62 6.16 5.02 -1.11
CA ILE A 62 6.70 5.36 0.21
C ILE A 62 5.94 4.57 1.25
N TYR A 63 6.64 3.94 2.18
CA TYR A 63 6.08 3.45 3.43
C TYR A 63 6.18 4.54 4.48
N ARG A 64 5.08 4.83 5.18
CA ARG A 64 5.05 5.79 6.29
C ARG A 64 4.62 5.09 7.57
N SER A 65 5.41 5.27 8.63
CA SER A 65 5.03 4.84 9.98
C SER A 65 5.40 5.88 11.04
N PRO A 66 4.75 5.87 12.22
CA PRO A 66 5.11 6.75 13.32
C PRO A 66 6.55 6.57 13.81
N VAL A 67 7.16 5.40 13.58
CA VAL A 67 8.49 5.05 14.09
C VAL A 67 9.59 5.46 13.11
N THR A 68 9.38 5.20 11.83
CA THR A 68 10.41 5.40 10.79
C THR A 68 10.26 6.73 10.05
N GLY A 69 9.09 7.39 10.16
CA GLY A 69 8.70 8.40 9.18
C GLY A 69 8.56 7.78 7.79
N ASP A 70 9.00 8.52 6.77
CA ASP A 70 8.93 8.11 5.37
C ASP A 70 10.15 7.28 4.96
N VAL A 71 9.86 6.12 4.38
CA VAL A 71 10.86 5.23 3.79
C VAL A 71 10.45 4.97 2.34
N VAL A 72 11.29 5.39 1.39
CA VAL A 72 11.06 5.09 -0.02
C VAL A 72 11.24 3.58 -0.25
N ILE A 73 10.22 2.92 -0.78
CA ILE A 73 10.28 1.51 -1.21
C ILE A 73 10.87 1.43 -2.61
N PHE A 74 10.37 2.25 -3.54
CA PHE A 74 10.93 2.40 -4.88
C PHE A 74 10.65 3.80 -5.44
N ASP A 75 11.45 4.22 -6.42
CA ASP A 75 11.31 5.47 -7.16
C ASP A 75 11.76 5.24 -8.62
N HIS A 76 10.92 5.59 -9.59
CA HIS A 76 11.19 5.44 -11.03
C HIS A 76 11.50 6.78 -11.72
N ASN A 77 11.70 7.87 -10.95
CA ASN A 77 12.18 9.15 -11.49
C ASN A 77 13.70 9.18 -11.64
#